data_AF-A0A2G6R2B0-F1
#
_entry.id   AF-A0A2G6R2B0-F1
#
_cell.length_a   1.000
_cell.length_b   1.000
_cell.length_c   1.000
_cell.angle_alpha   90.00
_cell.angle_beta   90.00
_cell.angle_gamma   90.00
#
_symmetry.space_group_name_H-M   'P 1'
#
loop_
_entity.id
_entity.type
_entity.pdbx_description
1 polymer ?
#
loop_
_entity_poly.entity_id
_entity_poly.type
_entity_poly.pdbx_seq_one_letter_code
_entity_poly.pdbx_strand_id
1 'polypeptide(L)'
;MRRAGLVVAEAHKVLSEAAVPGATTGDLDRLGREVLAKNGATSSFLNYGADWGYPPFPGVACISVNDEIVHGIPGQRVLEEGDIVSIDFGAIVDGWHGDAAVTCFVGKPSEEDAKLSEATRDALWAGIAAARVGGR
;
A
#
# COMPACT_ATOMS: atom_id res chain seq x y z
N MET A 1 11.98 -6.49 12.59
CA MET A 1 10.94 -5.44 12.45
C MET A 1 11.44 -4.15 11.81
N ARG A 2 12.31 -3.33 12.45
CA ARG A 2 12.69 -1.99 11.92
C ARG A 2 13.16 -1.99 10.45
N ARG A 3 14.00 -2.96 10.06
CA ARG A 3 14.49 -3.07 8.68
C ARG A 3 13.36 -3.29 7.68
N ALA A 4 12.44 -4.20 7.95
CA ALA A 4 11.28 -4.44 7.10
C ALA A 4 10.39 -3.20 6.97
N GLY A 5 10.15 -2.49 8.09
CA GLY A 5 9.41 -1.22 8.06
C GLY A 5 10.08 -0.12 7.23
N LEU A 6 11.42 -0.07 7.19
CA LEU A 6 12.14 0.87 6.31
C LEU A 6 11.98 0.52 4.82
N VAL A 7 11.90 -0.77 4.46
CA VAL A 7 11.60 -1.21 3.09
C VAL A 7 10.19 -0.80 2.69
N VAL A 8 9.20 -0.99 3.57
CA VAL A 8 7.82 -0.53 3.35
C VAL A 8 7.76 0.99 3.15
N ALA A 9 8.48 1.76 3.96
CA ALA A 9 8.54 3.21 3.80
C ALA A 9 9.17 3.65 2.47
N GLU A 10 10.21 2.96 2.00
CA GLU A 10 10.77 3.19 0.66
C GLU A 10 9.76 2.85 -0.43
N ALA A 11 9.06 1.72 -0.31
CA ALA A 11 8.04 1.30 -1.27
C ALA A 11 6.92 2.34 -1.36
N HIS A 12 6.36 2.79 -0.24
CA HIS A 12 5.33 3.84 -0.24
C HIS A 12 5.79 5.11 -0.94
N LYS A 13 7.02 5.55 -0.68
CA LYS A 13 7.56 6.73 -1.36
C LYS A 13 7.60 6.52 -2.88
N VAL A 14 8.21 5.42 -3.33
CA VAL A 14 8.38 5.13 -4.77
C VAL A 14 7.03 4.96 -5.46
N LEU A 15 6.11 4.21 -4.85
CA LEU A 15 4.83 3.88 -5.45
C LEU A 15 3.90 5.10 -5.47
N SER A 16 3.85 5.91 -4.41
CA SER A 16 3.07 7.16 -4.41
C SER A 16 3.62 8.19 -5.38
N GLU A 17 4.94 8.28 -5.58
CA GLU A 17 5.55 9.15 -6.60
C GLU A 17 5.24 8.68 -8.04
N ALA A 18 5.06 7.37 -8.23
CA ALA A 18 4.73 6.77 -9.52
C ALA A 18 3.23 6.70 -9.83
N ALA A 19 2.36 6.98 -8.85
CA ALA A 19 0.91 7.01 -9.01
C ALA A 19 0.49 8.30 -9.73
N VAL A 20 0.70 8.34 -11.05
CA VAL A 20 0.43 9.49 -11.92
C VAL A 20 -0.57 9.12 -13.03
N PRO A 21 -1.27 10.10 -13.63
CA PRO A 21 -2.19 9.81 -14.73
C PRO A 21 -1.51 9.01 -15.84
N GLY A 22 -2.15 7.92 -16.29
CA GLY A 22 -1.63 7.04 -17.33
C GLY A 22 -0.76 5.87 -16.84
N ALA A 23 -0.31 5.86 -15.58
CA ALA A 23 0.34 4.69 -15.00
C ALA A 23 -0.70 3.58 -14.73
N THR A 24 -0.31 2.31 -14.84
CA THR A 24 -1.19 1.21 -14.43
C THR A 24 -0.96 0.80 -12.98
N THR A 25 -1.96 0.21 -12.32
CA THR A 25 -1.76 -0.41 -11.00
C THR A 25 -0.71 -1.54 -11.05
N GLY A 26 -0.56 -2.20 -12.20
CA GLY A 26 0.51 -3.15 -12.47
C GLY A 26 1.91 -2.53 -12.56
N ASP A 27 2.03 -1.28 -13.04
CA ASP A 27 3.30 -0.55 -13.00
C ASP A 27 3.76 -0.30 -11.56
N LEU A 28 2.82 0.04 -10.67
CA LEU A 28 3.11 0.23 -9.25
C LEU A 28 3.54 -1.08 -8.59
N ASP A 29 2.86 -2.20 -8.87
CA ASP A 29 3.27 -3.53 -8.37
C ASP A 29 4.68 -3.90 -8.84
N ARG A 30 5.00 -3.66 -10.11
CA ARG A 30 6.34 -3.89 -10.67
C ARG A 30 7.40 -3.10 -9.91
N LEU A 31 7.18 -1.80 -9.66
CA LEU A 31 8.08 -0.98 -8.85
C LEU A 31 8.22 -1.52 -7.41
N GLY A 32 7.13 -2.02 -6.83
CA GLY A 32 7.16 -2.68 -5.53
C GLY A 32 8.09 -3.90 -5.50
N ARG A 33 8.07 -4.71 -6.56
CA ARG A 33 9.00 -5.85 -6.73
C ARG A 33 10.44 -5.40 -6.81
N GLU A 34 10.71 -4.30 -7.51
CA GLU A 34 12.05 -3.71 -7.62
C GLU A 34 12.56 -3.23 -6.25
N VAL A 35 11.70 -2.58 -5.45
CA VAL A 35 12.04 -2.15 -4.08
C VAL A 35 12.38 -3.35 -3.17
N LEU A 36 11.60 -4.43 -3.24
CA LEU A 36 11.89 -5.66 -2.50
C LEU A 36 13.24 -6.26 -2.91
N ALA A 37 13.45 -6.43 -4.22
CA ALA A 37 14.69 -7.01 -4.76
C ALA A 37 15.92 -6.20 -4.37
N LYS A 38 15.85 -4.87 -4.49
CA LYS A 38 16.92 -3.94 -4.10
C LYS A 38 17.31 -4.08 -2.63
N ASN A 39 16.36 -4.37 -1.76
CA ASN A 39 16.57 -4.47 -0.32
C ASN A 39 16.83 -5.90 0.18
N GLY A 40 16.88 -6.90 -0.70
CA GLY A 40 17.00 -8.30 -0.32
C GLY A 40 15.81 -8.78 0.52
N ALA A 41 14.63 -8.21 0.29
CA ALA A 41 13.39 -8.52 1.00
C ALA A 41 12.47 -9.40 0.14
N THR A 42 11.53 -10.09 0.78
CA THR A 42 10.42 -10.77 0.09
C THR A 42 9.09 -10.12 0.44
N SER A 43 8.01 -10.44 -0.29
CA SER A 43 6.69 -9.84 -0.05
C SER A 43 5.93 -10.60 1.04
N SER A 44 5.16 -9.85 1.85
CA SER A 44 4.16 -10.44 2.75
C SER A 44 2.91 -10.95 2.02
N PHE A 45 2.64 -10.43 0.82
CA PHE A 45 1.34 -10.57 0.14
C PHE A 45 1.38 -11.54 -1.02
N LEU A 46 2.49 -11.61 -1.75
CA LEU A 46 2.61 -12.50 -2.90
C LEU A 46 2.41 -13.96 -2.49
N ASN A 47 1.44 -14.63 -3.11
CA ASN A 47 0.98 -15.98 -2.82
C ASN A 47 0.32 -16.18 -1.44
N TYR A 48 0.01 -15.10 -0.72
CA TYR A 48 -0.72 -15.21 0.54
C TYR A 48 -2.08 -15.89 0.33
N GLY A 49 -2.43 -16.79 1.25
CA GLY A 49 -3.64 -17.61 1.20
C GLY A 49 -3.50 -18.97 0.48
N ALA A 50 -2.43 -19.20 -0.29
CA ALA A 50 -2.21 -20.46 -1.01
C ALA A 50 -2.23 -21.69 -0.09
N ASP A 51 -1.56 -21.59 1.06
CA ASP A 51 -1.44 -22.66 2.06
C ASP A 51 -2.77 -22.99 2.75
N TRP A 52 -3.80 -22.14 2.58
CA TRP A 52 -5.13 -22.30 3.17
C TRP A 52 -6.17 -22.75 2.14
N GLY A 53 -5.75 -23.02 0.90
CA GLY A 53 -6.64 -23.43 -0.19
C GLY A 53 -7.44 -22.29 -0.81
N TYR A 54 -7.10 -21.03 -0.50
CA TYR A 54 -7.66 -19.87 -1.20
C TYR A 54 -6.86 -19.56 -2.47
N PRO A 55 -7.48 -18.87 -3.46
CA PRO A 55 -6.72 -18.30 -4.56
C PRO A 55 -5.60 -17.39 -4.01
N PRO A 56 -4.32 -17.64 -4.38
CA PRO A 56 -3.21 -16.83 -3.91
C PRO A 56 -3.34 -15.38 -4.36
N PHE A 57 -3.02 -14.44 -3.49
CA PHE A 57 -2.90 -13.04 -3.89
C PHE A 57 -1.72 -12.86 -4.87
N PRO A 58 -1.91 -12.26 -6.05
CA PRO A 58 -0.91 -12.30 -7.14
C PRO A 58 0.11 -11.14 -7.11
N GLY A 59 -0.17 -10.07 -6.35
CA GLY A 59 0.66 -8.87 -6.25
C GLY A 59 1.62 -8.90 -5.06
N VAL A 60 2.57 -7.98 -5.05
CA VAL A 60 3.38 -7.62 -3.87
C VAL A 60 2.83 -6.40 -3.12
N ALA A 61 1.91 -5.67 -3.75
CA ALA A 61 1.18 -4.53 -3.20
C ALA A 61 -0.33 -4.72 -3.43
N CYS A 62 -1.17 -4.24 -2.53
CA CYS A 62 -2.57 -3.99 -2.85
C CYS A 62 -2.71 -2.54 -3.32
N ILE A 63 -3.34 -2.35 -4.49
CA ILE A 63 -3.56 -1.02 -5.07
C ILE A 63 -5.07 -0.85 -5.25
N SER A 64 -5.68 -0.12 -4.32
CA SER A 64 -7.13 0.07 -4.23
C SER A 64 -7.49 1.48 -4.68
N VAL A 65 -8.25 1.60 -5.76
CA VAL A 65 -8.56 2.88 -6.41
C VAL A 65 -10.05 3.21 -6.23
N ASN A 66 -10.33 4.41 -5.72
CA ASN A 66 -11.65 4.99 -5.50
C ASN A 66 -12.54 4.17 -4.54
N ASP A 67 -13.55 3.47 -5.07
CA ASP A 67 -14.54 2.72 -4.30
C ASP A 67 -14.02 1.37 -3.77
N GLU A 68 -12.85 0.93 -4.23
CA GLU A 68 -12.16 -0.25 -3.70
C GLU A 68 -11.67 0.00 -2.27
N ILE A 69 -12.28 -0.66 -1.29
CA ILE A 69 -11.98 -0.42 0.14
C ILE A 69 -10.54 -0.85 0.48
N VAL A 70 -10.19 -2.11 0.18
CA VAL A 70 -8.87 -2.73 0.43
C VAL A 70 -8.64 -3.86 -0.57
N HIS A 71 -7.41 -4.38 -0.62
CA HIS A 71 -7.02 -5.58 -1.36
C HIS A 71 -7.24 -5.50 -2.89
N GLY A 72 -7.16 -4.31 -3.47
CA GLY A 72 -7.20 -4.13 -4.91
C GLY A 72 -6.05 -4.89 -5.59
N ILE A 73 -6.40 -5.74 -6.57
CA ILE A 73 -5.43 -6.58 -7.27
C ILE A 73 -4.77 -5.74 -8.37
N PRO A 74 -3.44 -5.54 -8.35
CA PRO A 74 -2.76 -4.77 -9.38
C PRO A 74 -2.87 -5.45 -10.75
N GLY A 75 -3.00 -4.65 -11.81
CA GLY A 75 -3.21 -5.15 -13.17
C GLY A 75 -3.25 -4.05 -14.22
N GLN A 76 -4.16 -4.18 -15.19
CA GLN A 76 -4.25 -3.29 -16.35
C GLN A 76 -5.04 -1.99 -16.08
N ARG A 77 -5.52 -1.76 -14.85
CA ARG A 77 -6.26 -0.54 -14.50
C ARG A 77 -5.31 0.65 -14.63
N VAL A 78 -5.65 1.58 -15.52
CA VAL A 78 -4.94 2.85 -15.72
C VAL A 78 -5.45 3.84 -14.68
N LEU A 79 -4.53 4.56 -14.05
CA LEU A 79 -4.82 5.63 -13.10
C LEU A 79 -5.20 6.90 -13.85
N GLU A 80 -6.25 7.57 -13.38
CA GLU A 80 -6.81 8.77 -13.99
C GLU A 80 -6.61 10.00 -13.10
N GLU A 81 -6.56 11.18 -13.71
CA GLU A 81 -6.51 12.45 -12.98
C GLU A 81 -7.71 12.57 -12.03
N GLY A 82 -7.43 12.80 -10.75
CA GLY A 82 -8.44 12.89 -9.70
C GLY A 82 -8.65 11.60 -8.90
N ASP A 83 -8.08 10.47 -9.30
CA ASP A 83 -8.19 9.22 -8.54
C ASP A 83 -7.60 9.36 -7.13
N ILE A 84 -8.29 8.77 -6.15
CA ILE A 84 -7.76 8.50 -4.81
C ILE A 84 -7.33 7.04 -4.74
N VAL A 85 -6.08 6.80 -4.35
CA VAL A 85 -5.46 5.47 -4.39
C VAL A 85 -4.88 5.11 -3.04
N SER A 86 -5.35 4.01 -2.47
CA SER A 86 -4.72 3.36 -1.33
C SER A 86 -3.68 2.34 -1.81
N ILE A 87 -2.49 2.43 -1.23
CA ILE A 87 -1.35 1.56 -1.51
C ILE A 87 -1.00 0.88 -0.20
N ASP A 88 -1.22 -0.43 -0.15
CA ASP A 88 -0.85 -1.30 0.97
C ASP A 88 0.36 -2.13 0.57
N PHE A 89 1.40 -2.15 1.41
CA PHE A 89 2.66 -2.81 1.10
C PHE A 89 3.27 -3.54 2.29
N GLY A 90 3.57 -4.82 2.09
CA GLY A 90 4.18 -5.69 3.09
C GLY A 90 5.52 -6.26 2.64
N ALA A 91 6.53 -6.13 3.49
CA ALA A 91 7.88 -6.65 3.25
C ALA A 91 8.35 -7.59 4.36
N ILE A 92 9.10 -8.63 4.00
CA ILE A 92 9.73 -9.58 4.92
C ILE A 92 11.24 -9.41 4.82
N VAL A 93 11.89 -9.18 5.97
CA VAL A 93 13.35 -9.11 6.10
C VAL A 93 13.77 -9.94 7.30
N ASP A 94 14.62 -10.94 7.09
CA ASP A 94 15.10 -11.88 8.12
C ASP A 94 13.96 -12.50 8.94
N GLY A 95 12.87 -12.89 8.27
CA GLY A 95 11.68 -13.48 8.89
C GLY A 95 10.76 -12.50 9.63
N TRP A 96 11.07 -11.19 9.61
CA TRP A 96 10.22 -10.16 10.20
C TRP A 96 9.41 -9.41 9.15
N HIS A 97 8.11 -9.26 9.39
CA HIS A 97 7.22 -8.49 8.53
C HIS A 97 7.25 -6.99 8.89
N GLY A 98 7.22 -6.14 7.88
CA GLY A 98 6.78 -4.75 7.97
C GLY A 98 5.50 -4.63 7.16
N ASP A 99 4.57 -3.83 7.65
CA ASP A 99 3.25 -3.68 7.05
C ASP A 99 2.73 -2.28 7.35
N ALA A 100 2.27 -1.59 6.32
CA ALA A 100 1.59 -0.31 6.40
C ALA A 100 0.90 -0.01 5.06
N ALA A 101 -0.06 0.90 5.10
CA ALA A 101 -0.69 1.46 3.91
C ALA A 101 -0.66 2.99 3.94
N VAL A 102 -0.73 3.60 2.75
CA VAL A 102 -0.88 5.05 2.56
C VAL A 102 -1.93 5.34 1.50
N THR A 103 -2.58 6.50 1.59
CA THR A 103 -3.45 7.02 0.54
C THR A 103 -2.75 8.17 -0.18
N CYS A 104 -2.72 8.13 -1.50
CA CYS A 104 -2.21 9.20 -2.36
C CYS A 104 -3.26 9.59 -3.41
N PHE A 105 -3.03 10.74 -4.04
CA PHE A 105 -3.89 11.26 -5.10
C PHE A 105 -3.14 11.23 -6.43
N VAL A 106 -3.86 10.85 -7.47
CA VAL A 106 -3.36 10.91 -8.84
C VAL A 106 -3.68 12.29 -9.39
N GLY A 107 -2.67 13.15 -9.48
CA GLY A 107 -2.88 14.56 -9.85
C GLY A 107 -3.62 15.34 -8.77
N LYS A 108 -4.59 16.17 -9.15
CA LYS A 108 -5.35 17.03 -8.24
C LYS A 108 -6.64 16.35 -7.77
N PRO A 109 -6.82 16.10 -6.45
CA PRO A 109 -8.05 15.51 -5.94
C PRO A 109 -9.22 16.49 -5.93
N SER A 110 -10.44 15.93 -5.81
CA SER A 110 -11.60 16.70 -5.43
C SER A 110 -11.50 17.20 -3.98
N GLU A 111 -12.30 18.21 -3.62
CA GLU A 111 -12.38 18.67 -2.23
C GLU A 111 -12.94 17.58 -1.29
N GLU A 112 -13.84 16.73 -1.81
CA GLU A 112 -14.43 15.63 -1.06
C GLU A 112 -13.40 14.54 -0.75
N ASP A 113 -12.62 14.13 -1.75
CA ASP A 113 -11.56 13.11 -1.58
C ASP A 113 -10.44 13.62 -0.66
N ALA A 114 -10.08 14.90 -0.77
CA ALA A 114 -9.12 15.54 0.12
C ALA A 114 -9.60 15.48 1.58
N LYS A 115 -10.87 15.81 1.83
CA LYS A 115 -11.48 15.74 3.18
C LYS A 115 -11.59 14.31 3.69
N LEU A 116 -11.95 13.36 2.83
CA LEU A 116 -12.02 11.95 3.17
C LEU A 116 -10.64 11.44 3.63
N SER A 117 -9.59 11.69 2.84
CA SER A 117 -8.23 11.26 3.17
C SER A 117 -7.68 11.94 4.43
N GLU A 118 -8.02 13.21 4.66
CA GLU A 118 -7.66 13.91 5.89
C GLU A 118 -8.35 13.26 7.11
N ALA A 119 -9.65 12.99 7.03
CA ALA A 119 -10.41 12.37 8.11
C ALA A 119 -9.87 10.97 8.46
N THR A 120 -9.50 10.14 7.48
CA THR A 120 -8.91 8.81 7.74
C THR A 120 -7.52 8.91 8.37
N ARG A 121 -6.71 9.88 7.93
CA ARG A 121 -5.40 10.15 8.53
C ARG A 121 -5.52 10.63 9.98
N ASP A 122 -6.47 11.49 10.28
CA ASP A 122 -6.73 11.97 11.65
C ASP A 122 -7.19 10.83 12.56
N ALA A 123 -8.06 9.94 12.05
CA ALA A 123 -8.48 8.75 12.78
C ALA A 123 -7.30 7.81 13.10
N LEU A 124 -6.39 7.59 12.12
CA LEU A 124 -5.16 6.83 12.33
C LEU A 124 -4.30 7.43 13.46
N TRP A 125 -4.04 8.74 13.41
CA TRP A 125 -3.22 9.41 14.41
C TRP A 125 -3.87 9.43 15.79
N ALA A 126 -5.19 9.59 15.88
CA ALA A 126 -5.92 9.47 17.13
C ALA A 126 -5.76 8.06 17.74
N GLY A 127 -5.85 7.01 16.92
CA GLY A 127 -5.60 5.63 17.34
C GLY A 127 -4.18 5.39 17.84
N ILE A 128 -3.17 5.88 17.10
CA ILE A 128 -1.76 5.79 17.51
C ILE A 128 -1.53 6.53 18.83
N ALA A 129 -2.08 7.72 19.00
CA ALA A 129 -1.92 8.52 20.21
C ALA A 129 -2.57 7.87 21.44
N ALA A 130 -3.64 7.08 21.24
CA ALA A 130 -4.28 6.32 22.31
C ALA A 130 -3.51 5.06 22.73
N ALA A 131 -2.59 4.56 21.89
CA ALA A 131 -1.86 3.32 22.13
C ALA A 131 -0.94 3.42 23.35
N ARG A 132 -1.19 2.56 24.34
CA ARG A 132 -0.44 2.48 25.60
C ARG A 132 -0.45 1.08 26.17
N VAL A 133 0.52 0.76 27.01
CA VAL A 133 0.57 -0.52 27.74
C VAL A 133 -0.70 -0.66 28.58
N GLY A 134 -1.41 -1.78 28.41
CA GLY A 134 -2.67 -2.07 29.10
C GLY A 134 -3.91 -1.33 28.55
N GLY A 135 -3.77 -0.57 27.46
CA GLY A 135 -4.91 -0.03 26.72
C GLY A 135 -5.74 -1.12 26.04
N ARG A 136 -7.00 -0.80 25.73
CA ARG A 136 -7.92 -1.60 24.91
C ARG A 136 -8.55 -0.69 23.89
#